data_AF-A0A1I7FKG5-F1
#
_entry.id   AF-A0A1I7FKG5-F1
#
_cell.length_a   1.000
_cell.length_b   1.000
_cell.length_c   1.000
_cell.angle_alpha   90.00
_cell.angle_beta   90.00
_cell.angle_gamma   90.00
#
_symmetry.space_group_name_H-M   'P 1'
#
loop_
_entity.id
_entity.type
_entity.pdbx_description
1 polymer ?
#
loop_
_entity_poly.entity_id
_entity_poly.type
_entity_poly.pdbx_seq_one_letter_code
_entity_poly.pdbx_strand_id
1 'polypeptide(L)'
;MNAETPHSQSAFQASDVIMRVRQQAAVAQCWTTQLLLLLGVLVLGFLQAAIKDDFSIFLHDPGDAGWNAIIILISFYAVMSVLVRVYDGTWFRWLNVPLLLTTLLFPVRHQTKHIMEGQMPNQAVALEVLIVLIAILGTVLAVRWARWSPQK
;
A
#
# COMPACT_ATOMS: atom_id res chain seq x y z
N MET A 1 10.16 44.91 -24.65
CA MET A 1 10.69 43.57 -24.31
C MET A 1 10.92 43.55 -22.81
N ASN A 2 9.99 43.00 -22.04
CA ASN A 2 10.15 42.87 -20.60
C ASN A 2 11.04 41.65 -20.35
N ALA A 3 12.24 41.89 -19.82
CA ALA A 3 13.14 40.83 -19.39
C ALA A 3 12.50 40.15 -18.16
N GLU A 4 11.89 38.98 -18.37
CA GLU A 4 11.57 38.09 -17.26
C GLU A 4 12.87 37.77 -16.52
N THR A 5 12.92 38.14 -15.24
CA THR A 5 14.13 38.05 -14.44
C THR A 5 14.42 36.58 -14.11
N PRO A 6 15.68 36.12 -14.22
CA PRO A 6 16.07 34.71 -14.06
C PRO A 6 15.73 34.09 -12.68
N HIS A 7 15.39 34.91 -11.69
CA HIS A 7 14.96 34.45 -10.37
C HIS A 7 13.60 33.73 -10.36
N SER A 8 12.66 34.10 -11.23
CA SER A 8 11.31 33.50 -11.24
C SER A 8 11.31 32.03 -11.70
N GLN A 9 12.15 31.68 -12.69
CA GLN A 9 12.26 30.32 -13.22
C GLN A 9 12.88 29.34 -12.21
N SER A 10 13.88 29.80 -11.43
CA SER A 10 14.54 28.98 -10.42
C SER A 10 13.60 28.59 -9.26
N ALA A 11 12.75 29.52 -8.81
CA ALA A 11 11.79 29.28 -7.74
C ALA A 11 10.67 28.31 -8.17
N PHE A 12 10.22 28.42 -9.43
CA PHE A 12 9.21 27.53 -9.98
C PHE A 12 9.72 26.08 -10.10
N GLN A 13 10.93 25.88 -10.64
CA GLN A 13 11.55 24.56 -10.74
C GLN A 13 11.77 23.90 -9.36
N ALA A 14 12.14 24.68 -8.34
CA ALA A 14 12.29 24.17 -6.98
C ALA A 14 10.96 23.68 -6.39
N SER A 15 9.86 24.42 -6.60
CA SER A 15 8.51 24.06 -6.13
C SER A 15 8.04 22.73 -6.73
N ASP A 16 8.26 22.54 -8.03
CA ASP A 16 7.89 21.32 -8.75
C ASP A 16 8.64 20.07 -8.27
N VAL A 17 9.94 20.22 -8.00
CA VAL A 17 10.76 19.15 -7.41
C VAL A 17 10.23 18.78 -6.03
N ILE A 18 9.95 19.76 -5.17
CA ILE A 18 9.44 19.53 -3.81
C ILE A 18 8.09 18.82 -3.84
N MET A 19 7.17 19.28 -4.70
CA MET A 19 5.83 18.68 -4.81
C MET A 19 5.90 17.22 -5.27
N ARG A 20 6.72 16.92 -6.29
CA ARG A 20 6.94 15.55 -6.76
C ARG A 20 7.50 14.66 -5.66
N VAL A 21 8.56 15.08 -4.97
CA VAL A 21 9.19 14.30 -3.90
C VAL A 21 8.19 14.02 -2.78
N ARG A 22 7.34 15.01 -2.43
CA ARG A 22 6.27 14.82 -1.43
C ARG A 22 5.23 13.78 -1.87
N GLN A 23 4.81 13.82 -3.13
CA GLN A 23 3.84 12.85 -3.66
C GLN A 23 4.42 11.43 -3.68
N GLN A 24 5.65 11.29 -4.16
CA GLN A 24 6.37 10.01 -4.16
C GLN A 24 6.54 9.46 -2.75
N ALA A 25 6.96 10.29 -1.79
CA ALA A 25 7.10 9.91 -0.39
C ALA A 25 5.75 9.49 0.23
N ALA A 26 4.66 10.18 -0.11
CA ALA A 26 3.32 9.83 0.37
C ALA A 26 2.85 8.46 -0.16
N VAL A 27 3.08 8.17 -1.45
CA VAL A 27 2.77 6.84 -2.02
C VAL A 27 3.63 5.75 -1.37
N ALA A 28 4.93 5.99 -1.20
CA ALA A 28 5.82 5.06 -0.50
C ALA A 28 5.36 4.81 0.95
N GLN A 29 4.89 5.84 1.63
CA GLN A 29 4.34 5.71 2.99
C GLN A 29 3.09 4.82 3.00
N CYS A 30 2.21 4.91 2.01
CA CYS A 30 1.05 4.01 1.92
C CYS A 30 1.44 2.54 1.76
N TRP A 31 2.46 2.23 0.95
CA TRP A 31 3.01 0.88 0.83
C TRP A 31 3.61 0.40 2.15
N THR A 32 4.40 1.25 2.80
CA THR A 32 5.03 0.91 4.10
C THR A 32 3.99 0.70 5.20
N THR A 33 2.96 1.54 5.26
CA THR A 33 1.89 1.39 6.25
C THR A 33 1.10 0.11 6.01
N GLN A 34 0.81 -0.27 4.76
CA GLN A 34 0.18 -1.57 4.46
C GLN A 34 1.04 -2.76 4.92
N LEU A 35 2.37 -2.68 4.72
CA LEU A 35 3.30 -3.68 5.25
C LEU A 35 3.22 -3.79 6.77
N LEU A 36 3.30 -2.66 7.48
CA LEU A 36 3.25 -2.65 8.95
C LEU A 36 1.93 -3.18 9.49
N LEU A 37 0.80 -2.84 8.85
CA LEU A 37 -0.51 -3.36 9.21
C LEU A 37 -0.59 -4.87 8.98
N LEU A 38 -0.09 -5.37 7.84
CA LEU A 38 -0.05 -6.81 7.54
C LEU A 38 0.81 -7.57 8.57
N LEU A 39 1.97 -7.02 8.94
CA LEU A 39 2.79 -7.58 10.01
C LEU A 39 2.08 -7.56 11.36
N GLY A 40 1.33 -6.49 11.66
CA GLY A 40 0.49 -6.41 12.86
C GLY A 40 -0.59 -7.49 12.91
N VAL A 41 -1.28 -7.73 11.79
CA VAL A 41 -2.25 -8.85 11.67
C VAL A 41 -1.56 -10.19 11.91
N LEU A 42 -0.38 -10.40 11.33
CA LEU A 42 0.38 -11.64 11.51
C LEU A 42 0.78 -11.86 12.98
N VAL A 43 1.28 -10.82 13.67
CA VAL A 43 1.63 -10.92 15.10
C VAL A 43 0.40 -11.24 15.94
N LEU A 44 -0.74 -10.57 15.69
CA LEU A 44 -1.97 -10.87 16.42
C LEU A 44 -2.45 -12.31 16.17
N GLY A 45 -2.38 -12.78 14.93
CA GLY A 45 -2.67 -14.17 14.58
C GLY A 45 -1.76 -15.14 15.36
N PHE A 46 -0.47 -14.84 15.45
CA PHE A 46 0.49 -15.69 16.19
C PHE A 46 0.19 -15.74 17.68
N LEU A 47 -0.10 -14.59 18.28
CA LEU A 47 -0.44 -14.51 19.69
C LEU A 47 -1.73 -15.30 19.98
N GLN A 48 -2.75 -15.19 19.11
CA GLN A 48 -3.99 -15.94 19.26
C GLN A 48 -3.78 -17.46 19.11
N ALA A 49 -2.97 -17.89 18.14
CA ALA A 49 -2.59 -19.29 17.96
C ALA A 49 -1.83 -19.83 19.18
N ALA A 50 -0.86 -19.07 19.68
CA ALA A 50 -0.07 -19.45 20.85
C ALA A 50 -0.91 -19.56 22.13
N ILE A 51 -1.87 -18.65 22.33
CA ILE A 51 -2.81 -18.72 23.48
C ILE A 51 -3.70 -19.96 23.41
N LYS A 52 -4.09 -20.37 22.19
CA LYS A 52 -4.97 -21.53 21.95
C LYS A 52 -4.21 -22.85 21.77
N ASP A 53 -2.88 -22.82 21.73
CA ASP A 53 -2.01 -23.93 21.34
C ASP A 53 -2.41 -24.57 19.99
N ASP A 54 -2.88 -23.74 19.06
CA ASP A 54 -3.36 -24.18 17.74
C ASP A 54 -2.84 -23.27 16.62
N PHE A 55 -1.83 -23.77 15.91
CA PHE A 55 -1.22 -23.10 14.76
C PHE A 55 -1.80 -23.55 13.41
N SER A 56 -2.83 -24.40 13.41
CA SER A 56 -3.46 -24.89 12.18
C SER A 56 -4.08 -23.78 11.34
N ILE A 57 -4.42 -22.64 11.98
CA ILE A 57 -4.96 -21.44 11.33
C ILE A 57 -4.04 -20.93 10.19
N PHE A 58 -2.72 -21.09 10.31
CA PHE A 58 -1.78 -20.62 9.30
C PHE A 58 -1.59 -21.58 8.12
N LEU A 59 -2.05 -22.83 8.25
CA LEU A 59 -1.96 -23.81 7.18
C LEU A 59 -3.04 -23.55 6.11
N HIS A 60 -4.20 -23.01 6.49
CA HIS A 60 -5.37 -22.89 5.62
C HIS A 60 -5.99 -21.47 5.57
N ASP A 61 -5.25 -20.46 6.04
CA ASP A 61 -5.66 -19.05 5.96
C ASP A 61 -5.89 -18.62 4.48
N PRO A 62 -6.85 -17.74 4.20
CA PRO A 62 -8.01 -18.13 3.43
C PRO A 62 -7.70 -18.03 1.92
N GLY A 63 -7.69 -19.19 1.29
CA GLY A 63 -7.48 -19.35 -0.16
C GLY A 63 -6.58 -20.54 -0.51
N ASP A 64 -6.42 -21.49 0.41
CA ASP A 64 -5.57 -22.70 0.31
C ASP A 64 -4.08 -22.41 0.06
N ALA A 65 -3.68 -21.14 0.10
CA ALA A 65 -2.31 -20.69 -0.09
C ALA A 65 -1.57 -20.48 1.25
N GLY A 66 -2.31 -20.26 2.36
CA GLY A 66 -1.77 -20.11 3.71
C GLY A 66 -0.56 -19.17 3.77
N TRP A 67 0.52 -19.67 4.39
CA TRP A 67 1.81 -18.98 4.50
C TRP A 67 2.41 -18.45 3.19
N ASN A 68 2.19 -19.13 2.06
CA ASN A 68 2.77 -18.72 0.79
C ASN A 68 2.20 -17.37 0.33
N ALA A 69 0.89 -17.15 0.51
CA ALA A 69 0.26 -15.87 0.18
C ALA A 69 0.80 -14.73 1.06
N ILE A 70 1.00 -15.00 2.35
CA ILE A 70 1.53 -14.02 3.31
C ILE A 70 2.96 -13.61 2.94
N ILE A 71 3.83 -14.59 2.63
CA ILE A 71 5.22 -14.33 2.21
C ILE A 71 5.25 -13.50 0.93
N ILE A 72 4.39 -13.84 -0.05
CA ILE A 72 4.27 -13.08 -1.30
C ILE A 72 3.84 -11.64 -1.02
N LEU A 73 2.81 -11.42 -0.19
CA LEU A 73 2.31 -10.08 0.13
C LEU A 73 3.33 -9.23 0.89
N ILE A 74 4.00 -9.82 1.90
CA ILE A 74 5.07 -9.12 2.65
C ILE A 74 6.19 -8.72 1.71
N SER A 75 6.67 -9.65 0.88
CA SER A 75 7.75 -9.40 -0.08
C SER A 75 7.33 -8.32 -1.08
N PHE A 76 6.11 -8.40 -1.59
CA PHE A 76 5.56 -7.44 -2.53
C PHE A 76 5.46 -6.04 -1.92
N TYR A 77 4.90 -5.89 -0.71
CA TYR A 77 4.81 -4.59 -0.04
C TYR A 77 6.18 -4.01 0.29
N ALA A 78 7.11 -4.83 0.79
CA ALA A 78 8.48 -4.39 1.08
C ALA A 78 9.20 -3.90 -0.19
N VAL A 79 9.11 -4.65 -1.29
CA VAL A 79 9.71 -4.26 -2.57
C VAL A 79 9.08 -2.98 -3.10
N MET A 80 7.75 -2.86 -3.08
CA MET A 80 7.06 -1.66 -3.58
C MET A 80 7.41 -0.40 -2.76
N SER A 81 7.53 -0.50 -1.43
CA SER A 81 7.98 0.61 -0.57
C SER A 81 9.35 1.16 -0.96
N VAL A 82 10.25 0.29 -1.44
CA VAL A 82 11.59 0.68 -1.91
C VAL A 82 11.53 1.20 -3.34
N LEU A 83 10.89 0.45 -4.26
CA LEU A 83 10.82 0.81 -5.67
C LEU A 83 10.19 2.18 -5.89
N VAL A 84 9.15 2.53 -5.13
CA VAL A 84 8.51 3.85 -5.22
C VAL A 84 9.47 4.98 -4.91
N ARG A 85 10.48 4.79 -4.06
CA ARG A 85 11.46 5.82 -3.73
C ARG A 85 12.58 5.95 -4.77
N VAL A 86 12.85 4.87 -5.50
CA VAL A 86 13.99 4.79 -6.44
C VAL A 86 13.56 5.11 -7.87
N TYR A 87 12.33 4.74 -8.26
CA TYR A 87 11.83 4.90 -9.62
C TYR A 87 10.74 5.97 -9.72
N ASP A 88 10.94 6.90 -10.65
CA ASP A 88 10.02 8.03 -10.91
C ASP A 88 9.56 8.10 -12.38
N GLY A 89 9.70 7.01 -13.13
CA GLY A 89 9.26 6.94 -14.52
C GLY A 89 7.74 6.99 -14.65
N THR A 90 7.20 7.75 -15.61
CA THR A 90 5.75 7.93 -15.81
C THR A 90 4.98 6.61 -15.89
N TRP A 91 5.52 5.62 -16.60
CA TRP A 91 4.91 4.28 -16.70
C TRP A 91 4.80 3.60 -15.33
N PHE A 92 5.82 3.75 -14.48
CA PHE A 92 5.86 3.15 -13.15
C PHE A 92 4.90 3.85 -12.19
N ARG A 93 4.75 5.18 -12.30
CA ARG A 93 3.73 5.93 -11.55
C ARG A 93 2.32 5.43 -11.88
N TRP A 94 2.02 5.23 -13.17
CA TRP A 94 0.74 4.68 -13.60
C TRP A 94 0.56 3.23 -13.19
N LEU A 95 1.62 2.41 -13.21
CA LEU A 95 1.58 1.02 -12.73
C LEU A 95 1.22 0.91 -11.24
N ASN A 96 1.60 1.88 -10.40
CA ASN A 96 1.25 1.87 -8.98
C ASN A 96 -0.26 1.93 -8.72
N VAL A 97 -1.04 2.54 -9.62
CA VAL A 97 -2.50 2.68 -9.47
C VAL A 97 -3.21 1.32 -9.48
N PRO A 98 -3.11 0.49 -10.55
CA PRO A 98 -3.74 -0.83 -10.55
C PRO A 98 -3.13 -1.76 -9.49
N LEU A 99 -1.85 -1.61 -9.14
CA LEU A 99 -1.24 -2.41 -8.07
C LEU A 99 -1.86 -2.09 -6.70
N LEU A 100 -2.14 -0.83 -6.38
CA LEU A 100 -2.84 -0.48 -5.13
C LEU A 100 -4.32 -0.87 -5.15
N LEU A 101 -4.95 -0.89 -6.33
CA LEU A 101 -6.30 -1.41 -6.47
C LEU A 101 -6.36 -2.92 -6.26
N THR A 102 -5.36 -3.69 -6.71
CA THR A 102 -5.33 -5.13 -6.48
C THR A 102 -5.11 -5.48 -5.02
N THR A 103 -4.40 -4.66 -4.23
CA THR A 103 -4.27 -4.88 -2.78
C THR A 103 -5.57 -4.69 -2.02
N LEU A 104 -6.57 -4.00 -2.58
CA LEU A 104 -7.93 -3.93 -2.01
C LEU A 104 -8.67 -5.27 -2.11
N LEU A 105 -8.42 -6.04 -3.16
CA LEU A 105 -9.19 -7.25 -3.45
C LEU A 105 -8.91 -8.37 -2.44
N PHE A 106 -7.68 -8.46 -1.95
CA PHE A 106 -7.28 -9.49 -1.00
C PHE A 106 -8.05 -9.41 0.34
N PRO A 107 -8.01 -8.31 1.11
CA PRO A 107 -8.74 -8.19 2.37
C PRO A 107 -10.27 -8.25 2.17
N VAL A 108 -10.80 -7.75 1.04
CA VAL A 108 -12.23 -7.91 0.73
C VAL A 108 -12.60 -9.38 0.55
N ARG A 109 -11.81 -10.14 -0.23
CA ARG A 109 -12.02 -11.57 -0.42
C ARG A 109 -11.87 -12.34 0.90
N HIS A 110 -10.86 -11.98 1.69
CA HIS A 110 -10.57 -12.54 3.01
C HIS A 110 -11.77 -12.42 3.95
N GLN A 111 -12.27 -11.19 4.14
CA GLN A 111 -13.44 -10.93 4.98
C GLN A 111 -14.71 -11.58 4.44
N THR A 112 -14.91 -11.57 3.11
CA THR A 112 -16.07 -12.25 2.50
C THR A 112 -16.05 -13.75 2.83
N LYS A 113 -14.88 -14.39 2.79
CA LYS A 113 -14.75 -15.82 3.14
C LYS A 113 -15.09 -16.07 4.62
N HIS A 114 -14.60 -15.25 5.54
CA HIS A 114 -14.98 -15.36 6.97
C HIS A 114 -16.48 -15.23 7.19
N ILE A 115 -17.13 -14.27 6.50
CA ILE A 115 -18.59 -14.09 6.58
C ILE A 115 -19.34 -15.31 6.03
N MET A 116 -18.90 -15.85 4.88
CA MET A 116 -19.51 -17.05 4.28
C MET A 116 -19.35 -18.30 5.15
N GLU A 117 -18.27 -18.38 5.94
CA GLU A 117 -18.02 -19.46 6.90
C GLU A 117 -18.71 -19.22 8.26
N GLY A 118 -19.49 -18.15 8.41
CA GLY A 118 -20.21 -17.83 9.64
C GLY A 118 -19.32 -17.36 10.78
N GLN A 119 -18.08 -16.96 10.49
CA GLN A 119 -17.13 -16.49 11.49
C GLN A 119 -17.46 -15.05 11.90
N MET A 120 -17.50 -14.78 13.21
CA MET A 120 -17.75 -13.44 13.71
C MET A 120 -16.53 -12.53 13.47
N PRO A 121 -16.75 -11.22 13.24
CA PRO A 121 -15.66 -10.26 13.12
C PRO A 121 -14.79 -10.25 14.39
N ASN A 122 -13.49 -10.52 14.25
CA ASN A 122 -12.53 -10.45 15.35
C ASN A 122 -11.74 -9.12 15.32
N GLN A 123 -10.82 -8.93 16.25
CA GLN A 123 -9.98 -7.72 16.31
C GLN A 123 -9.10 -7.52 15.06
N ALA A 124 -8.79 -8.57 14.30
CA ALA A 124 -8.01 -8.47 13.06
C ALA A 124 -8.78 -7.74 11.94
N VAL A 125 -10.11 -7.79 11.98
CA VAL A 125 -10.99 -7.08 11.03
C VAL A 125 -10.73 -5.58 11.04
N ALA A 126 -10.48 -4.98 12.21
CA ALA A 126 -10.18 -3.56 12.31
C ALA A 126 -8.88 -3.20 11.57
N LEU A 127 -7.84 -4.04 11.67
CA LEU A 127 -6.59 -3.85 10.94
C LEU A 127 -6.77 -4.07 9.44
N GLU A 128 -7.58 -5.04 9.03
CA GLU A 128 -7.87 -5.28 7.63
C GLU A 128 -8.66 -4.13 6.99
N VAL A 129 -9.63 -3.55 7.71
CA VAL A 129 -10.32 -2.33 7.28
C VAL A 129 -9.33 -1.18 7.14
N LEU A 130 -8.36 -1.03 8.05
CA LEU A 130 -7.30 -0.05 7.91
C LEU A 130 -6.42 -0.30 6.67
N ILE A 131 -6.09 -1.56 6.35
CA ILE A 131 -5.36 -1.90 5.12
C ILE A 131 -6.14 -1.43 3.89
N VAL A 132 -7.45 -1.67 3.85
CA VAL A 132 -8.34 -1.21 2.77
C VAL A 132 -8.34 0.31 2.66
N LEU A 133 -8.52 1.03 3.77
CA LEU A 133 -8.53 2.49 3.78
C LEU A 133 -7.20 3.09 3.30
N ILE A 134 -6.08 2.51 3.73
CA ILE A 134 -4.74 2.94 3.29
C ILE A 134 -4.52 2.64 1.80
N ALA A 135 -5.02 1.52 1.28
CA ALA A 135 -4.93 1.21 -0.15
C ALA A 135 -5.81 2.16 -1.00
N ILE A 136 -7.00 2.55 -0.52
CA ILE A 136 -7.82 3.60 -1.17
C ILE A 136 -7.06 4.93 -1.19
N LEU A 137 -6.56 5.37 -0.04
CA LEU A 137 -5.78 6.61 0.07
C LEU A 137 -4.54 6.57 -0.83
N GLY A 138 -3.81 5.45 -0.81
CA GLY A 138 -2.65 5.21 -1.65
C GLY A 138 -3.00 5.32 -3.13
N THR A 139 -4.13 4.76 -3.56
CA THR A 139 -4.60 4.83 -4.94
C THR A 139 -4.83 6.28 -5.36
N VAL A 140 -5.51 7.07 -4.52
CA VAL A 140 -5.74 8.50 -4.80
C VAL A 140 -4.41 9.26 -4.93
N LEU A 141 -3.47 9.00 -4.03
CA LEU A 141 -2.14 9.63 -4.06
C LEU A 141 -1.33 9.18 -5.28
N ALA A 142 -1.41 7.91 -5.66
CA ALA A 142 -0.75 7.36 -6.84
C ALA A 142 -1.32 7.97 -8.13
N VAL A 143 -2.63 8.17 -8.24
CA VAL A 143 -3.24 8.87 -9.38
C VAL A 143 -2.76 10.33 -9.45
N ARG A 144 -2.68 11.03 -8.31
CA ARG A 144 -2.14 12.40 -8.27
C ARG A 144 -0.68 12.46 -8.71
N TRP A 145 0.13 11.51 -8.25
CA TRP A 145 1.55 11.40 -8.65
C TRP A 145 1.71 11.02 -10.12
N ALA A 146 0.90 10.10 -10.64
CA ALA A 146 0.93 9.67 -12.03
C ALA A 146 0.51 10.76 -13.03
N ARG A 147 -0.42 11.62 -12.62
CA ARG A 147 -0.85 12.80 -13.39
C ARG A 147 0.12 13.97 -13.30
N TRP A 148 1.11 13.92 -12.41
CA TRP A 148 2.11 14.97 -12.33
C TRP A 148 2.98 14.94 -13.59
N SER A 149 2.79 15.93 -14.45
CA SER A 149 3.69 16.27 -15.55
C SER A 149 4.41 17.55 -15.16
N PRO A 150 5.75 17.60 -15.23
CA PRO A 150 6.43 18.89 -15.19
C PRO A 150 5.88 19.72 -16.36
N GLN A 151 5.47 20.96 -16.08
CA GLN A 151 5.15 21.91 -17.15
C GLN A 151 6.47 22.18 -17.88
N LYS A 152 6.47 21.90 -19.19
CA LYS A 152 7.64 22.17 -20.06
C LYS A 152 7.74 23.65 -20.36
#